data_AF-A0A4E0R3V2-F1
#
_entry.id   AF-A0A4E0R3V2-F1
#
_cell.length_a   1.000
_cell.length_b   1.000
_cell.length_c   1.000
_cell.angle_alpha   90.00
_cell.angle_beta   90.00
_cell.angle_gamma   90.00
#
_symmetry.space_group_name_H-M   'P 1'
#
loop_
_entity.id
_entity.type
_entity.pdbx_description
1 polymer ?
#
loop_
_entity_poly.entity_id
_entity_poly.type
_entity_poly.pdbx_seq_one_letter_code
_entity_poly.pdbx_strand_id
1 'polypeptide(L)'
;MQAPRRGISGLFRPGCGGQFVGDSGSMECSTLVEMLGNGTLEITLREQSMSLKCNLVKPPVLWEYHVKEFPTKIVPTSSTYTVRNAKLVLKLHKAPGSKSWAGALATRGLEQAVED
;
A
#
# COMPACT_ATOMS: atom_id res chain seq x y z
N MET A 1 21.33 -20.12 -29.15
CA MET A 1 21.24 -20.33 -27.70
C MET A 1 21.95 -19.16 -27.01
N GLN A 2 21.20 -18.29 -26.34
CA GLN A 2 21.75 -17.10 -25.69
C GLN A 2 21.81 -17.34 -24.18
N ALA A 3 22.98 -17.20 -23.57
CA ALA A 3 23.18 -17.42 -22.15
C ALA A 3 22.42 -16.35 -21.32
N PRO A 4 21.83 -16.73 -20.16
CA PRO A 4 21.16 -15.76 -19.31
C PRO A 4 22.21 -14.87 -18.65
N ARG A 5 22.25 -13.60 -19.05
CA ARG A 5 23.11 -12.57 -18.46
C ARG A 5 22.68 -12.36 -17.00
N ARG A 6 23.42 -12.96 -16.06
CA ARG A 6 23.37 -12.63 -14.62
C ARG A 6 23.93 -11.23 -14.42
N GLY A 7 23.07 -10.23 -14.50
CA GLY A 7 23.36 -8.86 -14.12
C GLY A 7 22.64 -8.51 -12.82
N ILE A 8 23.40 -8.15 -11.79
CA ILE A 8 22.94 -7.49 -10.55
C ILE A 8 22.23 -6.15 -10.80
N SER A 9 22.15 -5.70 -12.06
CA SER A 9 21.38 -4.56 -12.56
C SER A 9 19.86 -4.77 -12.65
N GLY A 10 19.33 -5.81 -12.00
CA GLY A 10 17.89 -6.15 -11.99
C GLY A 10 17.26 -6.28 -10.60
N LEU A 11 18.01 -6.04 -9.51
CA LEU A 11 17.52 -6.28 -8.15
C LEU A 11 16.54 -5.22 -7.63
N PHE A 12 16.44 -4.07 -8.30
CA PHE A 12 15.42 -3.06 -8.01
C PHE A 12 14.97 -2.43 -9.33
N ARG A 13 13.72 -2.69 -9.76
CA ARG A 13 13.09 -1.85 -10.77
C ARG A 13 12.95 -0.43 -10.19
N PRO A 14 13.34 0.64 -10.89
CA PRO A 14 13.08 1.99 -10.43
C PRO A 14 11.56 2.21 -10.39
N GLY A 15 11.01 2.29 -9.17
CA GLY A 15 9.57 2.51 -8.96
C GLY A 15 8.73 1.25 -9.21
N CYS A 16 8.48 0.44 -8.19
CA CYS A 16 7.40 -0.56 -8.26
C CYS A 16 6.08 0.14 -7.94
N GLY A 17 5.10 0.00 -8.81
CA GLY A 17 3.80 0.63 -8.63
C GLY A 17 2.76 -0.04 -9.50
N GLY A 18 1.52 0.05 -9.08
CA GLY A 18 0.44 -0.67 -9.71
C GLY A 18 -0.92 -0.29 -9.13
N GLN A 19 -1.92 -0.97 -9.65
CA GLN A 19 -3.29 -0.87 -9.16
C GLN A 19 -3.54 -2.02 -8.18
N PHE A 20 -4.35 -1.73 -7.17
CA PHE A 20 -4.85 -2.74 -6.26
C PHE A 20 -5.81 -3.67 -7.03
N VAL A 21 -5.55 -4.97 -6.99
CA VAL A 21 -6.40 -5.97 -7.66
C VAL A 21 -7.33 -6.57 -6.62
N GLY A 22 -8.63 -6.62 -6.90
CA GLY A 22 -9.60 -7.18 -5.97
C GLY A 22 -9.36 -8.66 -5.75
N ASP A 23 -9.57 -9.15 -4.53
CA ASP A 23 -9.61 -10.58 -4.28
C ASP A 23 -10.80 -11.16 -5.05
N SER A 24 -10.58 -12.24 -5.80
CA SER A 24 -11.52 -12.88 -6.73
C SER A 24 -13.01 -12.70 -6.38
N GLY A 25 -13.64 -11.68 -6.99
CA GLY A 25 -15.08 -11.39 -6.90
C GLY A 25 -15.50 -10.25 -5.97
N SER A 26 -14.60 -9.69 -5.14
CA SER A 26 -14.92 -8.57 -4.25
C SER A 26 -14.20 -7.28 -4.67
N MET A 27 -14.93 -6.17 -4.75
CA MET A 27 -14.36 -4.83 -4.93
C MET A 27 -14.10 -4.13 -3.57
N GLU A 28 -14.52 -4.75 -2.46
CA GLU A 28 -14.52 -4.16 -1.12
C GLU A 28 -13.19 -4.33 -0.39
N CYS A 29 -12.37 -5.25 -0.87
CA CYS A 29 -11.05 -5.57 -0.33
C CYS A 29 -10.06 -5.83 -1.46
N SER A 30 -8.83 -5.34 -1.29
CA SER A 30 -7.71 -5.67 -2.15
C SER A 30 -6.46 -5.82 -1.32
N THR A 31 -5.75 -6.94 -1.53
CA THR A 31 -4.45 -7.19 -0.92
C THR A 31 -3.38 -7.17 -1.98
N LEU A 32 -2.27 -6.52 -1.66
CA LEU A 32 -1.06 -6.47 -2.47
C LEU A 32 0.10 -7.00 -1.65
N VAL A 33 0.93 -7.83 -2.26
CA VAL A 33 2.26 -8.18 -1.75
C VAL A 33 3.30 -7.80 -2.81
N GLU A 34 4.18 -6.87 -2.46
CA GLU A 34 5.27 -6.39 -3.30
C GLU A 34 6.61 -6.86 -2.72
N MET A 35 7.45 -7.46 -3.58
CA MET A 35 8.82 -7.83 -3.21
C MET A 35 9.73 -6.62 -3.37
N LEU A 36 10.28 -6.14 -2.25
CA LEU A 36 11.33 -5.13 -2.25
C LEU A 36 12.68 -5.85 -2.35
N GLY A 37 13.70 -5.22 -2.94
CA GLY A 37 15.00 -5.90 -3.04
C GLY A 37 15.72 -6.09 -1.69
N ASN A 38 15.17 -5.59 -0.57
CA ASN A 38 15.63 -5.89 0.79
C ASN A 38 14.51 -6.31 1.75
N GLY A 39 13.35 -6.75 1.26
CA GLY A 39 12.20 -7.06 2.12
C GLY A 39 10.91 -7.34 1.36
N THR A 40 9.80 -7.31 2.09
CA THR A 40 8.44 -7.42 1.55
C THR A 40 7.59 -6.27 2.04
N LEU A 41 6.66 -5.83 1.19
CA LEU A 41 5.64 -4.87 1.54
C LEU A 41 4.28 -5.50 1.24
N GLU A 42 3.46 -5.62 2.27
CA GLU A 42 2.09 -6.09 2.18
C GLU A 42 1.15 -4.96 2.54
N ILE A 43 0.11 -4.77 1.73
CA ILE A 43 -0.90 -3.73 1.94
C ILE A 43 -2.27 -4.34 1.69
N THR A 44 -3.15 -4.21 2.66
CA THR A 44 -4.56 -4.55 2.51
C THR A 44 -5.37 -3.27 2.59
N LEU A 45 -6.09 -2.97 1.51
CA LEU A 45 -7.07 -1.90 1.47
C LEU A 45 -8.48 -2.48 1.56
N ARG A 46 -9.29 -1.88 2.43
CA ARG A 46 -10.73 -2.09 2.51
C ARG A 46 -11.44 -0.78 2.20
N GLU A 47 -12.75 -0.82 2.00
CA GLU A 47 -13.53 0.40 1.73
C GLU A 47 -13.33 1.49 2.79
N GLN A 48 -13.09 1.14 4.05
CA GLN A 48 -12.97 2.11 5.14
C GLN A 48 -11.68 2.00 5.94
N SER A 49 -10.79 1.06 5.65
CA SER A 49 -9.59 0.86 6.47
C SER A 49 -8.39 0.40 5.65
N MET A 50 -7.21 0.45 6.27
CA MET A 50 -5.97 0.00 5.66
C MET A 50 -5.08 -0.67 6.69
N SER A 51 -4.44 -1.76 6.29
CA SER A 51 -3.28 -2.30 6.99
C SER A 51 -2.09 -2.35 6.05
N LEU A 52 -0.92 -2.02 6.58
CA LEU A 52 0.35 -2.06 5.88
C LEU A 52 1.35 -2.77 6.78
N LYS A 53 2.07 -3.71 6.19
CA LYS A 53 3.15 -4.45 6.83
C LYS A 53 4.37 -4.42 5.93
N CYS A 54 5.48 -3.88 6.40
CA CYS A 54 6.74 -3.83 5.69
C CYS A 54 7.80 -4.58 6.49
N ASN A 55 8.25 -5.71 5.98
CA ASN A 55 9.27 -6.54 6.60
C ASN A 55 10.59 -6.41 5.85
N LEU A 56 11.56 -5.72 6.44
CA LEU A 56 12.91 -5.58 5.91
C LEU A 56 13.81 -6.69 6.46
N VAL A 57 14.70 -7.23 5.62
CA VAL A 57 15.59 -8.34 5.99
C VAL A 57 16.93 -7.83 6.53
N LYS A 58 17.43 -6.69 6.04
CA LYS A 58 18.71 -6.09 6.45
C LYS A 58 18.64 -4.55 6.44
N PRO A 59 18.62 -3.88 7.61
CA PRO A 59 18.46 -4.47 8.94
C PRO A 59 17.10 -5.20 9.07
N PRO A 60 17.00 -6.25 9.91
CA PRO A 60 15.74 -6.92 10.17
C PRO A 60 14.81 -5.97 10.92
N VAL A 61 13.81 -5.42 10.23
CA VAL A 61 12.87 -4.45 10.81
C VAL A 61 11.49 -4.73 10.28
N LEU A 62 10.53 -4.90 11.19
CA LEU A 62 9.12 -4.99 10.87
C LEU A 62 8.45 -3.65 11.17
N TRP A 63 7.82 -3.07 10.15
CA TRP A 63 6.97 -1.89 10.27
C TRP A 63 5.53 -2.29 10.03
N GLU A 64 4.65 -1.92 10.94
CA GLU A 64 3.22 -2.10 10.81
C GLU A 64 2.52 -0.75 10.93
N TYR A 65 1.55 -0.53 10.07
CA TYR A 65 0.79 0.72 10.02
C TYR A 65 -0.66 0.42 9.68
N HIS A 66 -1.56 0.83 10.55
CA HIS A 66 -2.98 0.54 10.43
C HIS A 66 -3.79 1.82 10.49
N VAL A 67 -4.61 2.07 9.48
CA VAL A 67 -5.67 3.08 9.54
C VAL A 67 -6.95 2.37 9.96
N LYS A 68 -7.45 2.69 11.15
CA LYS A 68 -8.69 2.11 11.69
C LYS A 68 -9.89 2.46 10.81
N GLU A 69 -10.04 3.74 10.49
CA GLU A 69 -11.15 4.23 9.69
C GLU A 69 -10.76 5.45 8.83
N PHE A 70 -11.10 5.41 7.54
CA PHE A 70 -11.00 6.55 6.64
C PHE A 70 -12.19 7.51 6.84
N PRO A 71 -12.01 8.82 6.59
CA PRO A 71 -13.11 9.78 6.73
C PRO A 71 -14.35 9.47 5.87
N THR A 72 -14.16 8.81 4.73
CA THR A 72 -15.24 8.25 3.90
C THR A 72 -14.77 6.96 3.21
N LYS A 73 -15.72 6.23 2.61
CA LYS A 73 -15.41 5.04 1.81
C LYS A 73 -14.48 5.35 0.64
N ILE A 74 -13.60 4.41 0.32
CA ILE A 74 -12.77 4.35 -0.86
C ILE A 74 -13.18 3.16 -1.73
N VAL A 75 -12.67 3.11 -2.96
CA VAL A 75 -12.75 1.96 -3.86
C VAL A 75 -11.36 1.32 -3.92
N PRO A 76 -11.11 0.25 -3.15
CA PRO A 76 -9.80 -0.40 -3.08
C PRO A 76 -9.23 -0.72 -4.45
N THR A 77 -10.02 -1.36 -5.32
CA THR A 77 -9.57 -1.81 -6.65
C THR A 77 -9.27 -0.67 -7.62
N SER A 78 -9.75 0.55 -7.38
CA SER A 78 -9.43 1.74 -8.19
C SER A 78 -8.31 2.58 -7.60
N SER A 79 -7.79 2.17 -6.44
CA SER A 79 -6.66 2.82 -5.78
C SER A 79 -5.34 2.32 -6.37
N THR A 80 -4.28 3.10 -6.20
CA THR A 80 -2.94 2.78 -6.74
C THR A 80 -1.86 3.00 -5.70
N TYR A 81 -0.72 2.33 -5.91
CA TYR A 81 0.47 2.47 -5.08
C TYR A 81 1.70 2.76 -5.92
N THR A 82 2.69 3.40 -5.33
CA THR A 82 4.03 3.56 -5.91
C THR A 82 5.07 3.58 -4.80
N VAL A 83 6.08 2.73 -4.92
CA VAL A 83 7.24 2.69 -4.04
C VAL A 83 8.41 3.35 -4.76
N ARG A 84 8.86 4.51 -4.30
CA ARG A 84 9.99 5.24 -4.88
C ARG A 84 10.82 5.91 -3.80
N ASN A 85 12.15 5.85 -3.92
CA ASN A 85 13.09 6.51 -3.02
C ASN A 85 12.82 6.21 -1.53
N ALA A 86 12.62 4.93 -1.20
CA ALA A 86 12.26 4.45 0.15
C ALA A 86 10.95 5.05 0.71
N LYS A 87 10.07 5.56 -0.15
CA LYS A 87 8.73 6.04 0.22
C LYS A 87 7.67 5.22 -0.48
N LEU A 88 6.65 4.81 0.27
CA LEU A 88 5.40 4.35 -0.29
C LEU A 88 4.45 5.54 -0.44
N VAL A 89 3.90 5.70 -1.64
CA VAL A 89 2.84 6.67 -1.94
C VAL A 89 1.60 5.89 -2.33
N LEU A 90 0.51 6.11 -1.60
CA LEU A 90 -0.80 5.56 -1.91
C LEU A 90 -1.71 6.66 -2.46
N LYS A 91 -2.38 6.36 -3.57
CA LYS A 91 -3.46 7.21 -4.12
C LYS A 91 -4.77 6.46 -3.98
N LEU A 92 -5.55 6.87 -2.99
CA LEU A 92 -6.83 6.25 -2.67
C LEU A 92 -7.95 6.86 -3.52
N HIS A 93 -8.70 6.03 -4.23
CA HIS A 93 -9.86 6.48 -4.99
C HIS A 93 -11.07 6.54 -4.07
N LYS A 94 -11.65 7.73 -3.89
CA LYS A 94 -12.85 7.89 -3.03
C LYS A 94 -14.07 7.26 -3.69
N ALA A 95 -14.95 6.65 -2.89
CA ALA A 95 -16.23 6.17 -3.39
C ALA A 95 -17.12 7.36 -3.83
N PRO A 96 -18.03 7.17 -4.80
CA PRO A 96 -18.98 8.20 -5.22
C PRO A 96 -19.76 8.78 -4.03
N GLY A 97 -19.97 10.10 -4.02
CA GLY A 97 -20.66 10.79 -2.92
C GLY A 97 -19.79 11.11 -1.69
N SER A 98 -18.49 10.80 -1.74
CA SER A 98 -17.56 11.12 -0.65
C SER A 98 -17.32 12.62 -0.46
N LYS A 99 -17.29 13.05 0.80
CA LYS A 99 -16.96 14.43 1.19
C LYS A 99 -15.45 14.72 1.13
N SER A 100 -15.10 16.00 1.23
CA SER A 100 -13.70 16.42 1.37
C SER A 100 -13.08 15.85 2.65
N TRP A 101 -11.82 15.42 2.57
CA TRP A 101 -11.07 14.89 3.72
C TRP A 101 -10.24 15.95 4.42
N ALA A 102 -10.05 17.14 3.80
CA ALA A 102 -9.11 18.15 4.29
C ALA A 102 -9.39 18.54 5.76
N GLY A 103 -10.65 18.83 6.10
CA GLY A 103 -11.03 19.18 7.48
C GLY A 103 -10.89 18.00 8.46
N ALA A 104 -11.31 16.79 8.06
CA ALA A 104 -11.22 15.60 8.91
C ALA A 104 -9.75 15.24 9.21
N LEU A 105 -8.90 15.24 8.19
CA LEU A 105 -7.47 14.97 8.33
C LEU A 105 -6.75 16.07 9.09
N ALA A 106 -7.13 17.34 8.92
CA ALA A 106 -6.57 18.45 9.70
C ALA A 106 -6.90 18.35 11.20
N THR A 107 -8.05 17.74 11.54
CA THR A 107 -8.53 17.65 12.93
C THR A 107 -8.03 16.38 13.62
N ARG A 108 -8.04 15.24 12.92
CA ARG A 108 -7.80 13.90 13.52
C ARG A 108 -6.62 13.15 12.92
N GLY A 109 -6.04 13.64 11.82
CA GLY A 109 -5.08 12.88 11.03
C GLY A 109 -5.68 11.60 10.46
N LEU A 110 -4.82 10.66 10.08
CA LEU A 110 -5.21 9.27 9.85
C LEU A 110 -5.01 8.54 11.19
N GLU A 111 -6.10 8.16 11.85
CA GLU A 111 -6.02 7.47 13.15
C GLU A 111 -5.25 6.16 13.00
N GLN A 112 -4.11 6.08 13.68
CA GLN A 112 -3.31 4.87 13.77
C GLN A 112 -3.90 3.96 14.85
N ALA A 113 -4.00 2.66 14.59
CA ALA A 113 -4.17 1.72 15.69
C ALA A 113 -2.88 1.69 16.50
N VAL A 114 -2.90 2.26 17.70
CA VAL A 114 -1.94 1.91 18.75
C VAL A 114 -2.44 0.58 19.30
N GLU A 115 -1.66 -0.49 19.10
CA GLU A 115 -1.85 -1.71 19.89
C GLU A 115 -1.32 -1.40 21.30
N ASP A 116 -2.20 -1.56 22.31
CA ASP A 116 -1.85 -1.52 23.74
C ASP A 116 -1.07 -2.77 24.17
#